data_AF-A0A0W0S219-F1
#
_entry.id   AF-A0A0W0S219-F1
#
_cell.length_a   1.000
_cell.length_b   1.000
_cell.length_c   1.000
_cell.angle_alpha   90.00
_cell.angle_beta   90.00
_cell.angle_gamma   90.00
#
_symmetry.space_group_name_H-M   'P 1'
#
loop_
_entity.id
_entity.type
_entity.pdbx_description
1 polymer ?
#
loop_
_entity_poly.entity_id
_entity_poly.type
_entity_poly.pdbx_seq_one_letter_code
_entity_poly.pdbx_strand_id
1 'polypeptide(L)'
;MSRLFQEKKNNVNRIIDSFIEAKIKVDAFCDTLNVLQNELRMANTKEEFDNVVHKMINEEKKVHHFLLELTKGTDEETLSKVKTYIADLPNFKNVMTLLSYTEITTKNIIAKKELLSLQEALSNLTEAQQTELLVFIKKLKELKPVAELLVNQKEYFKERLQEACSLDAIDKIEDEIQNKNHLITGALERLLPYPKDELVGEQIIELLKKNRHFLAILESFNVHELLMEEILNARATLITMNDESLSLGG
;
A
#
# COMPACT_ATOMS: atom_id res chain seq x y z
N MET A 1 28.55 -3.93 -32.59
CA MET A 1 27.48 -3.36 -31.75
C MET A 1 26.15 -3.57 -32.46
N SER A 2 25.25 -4.36 -31.88
CA SER A 2 24.09 -4.93 -32.58
C SER A 2 22.94 -3.93 -32.76
N ARG A 3 22.12 -4.10 -33.81
CA ARG A 3 20.94 -3.28 -34.15
C ARG A 3 20.00 -3.02 -32.96
N LEU A 4 19.86 -4.00 -32.06
CA LEU A 4 19.10 -3.89 -30.81
C LEU A 4 19.54 -2.74 -29.90
N PHE A 5 20.85 -2.44 -29.81
CA PHE A 5 21.34 -1.32 -29.00
C PHE A 5 21.07 0.04 -29.66
N GLN A 6 21.05 0.11 -30.99
CA GLN A 6 20.70 1.33 -31.73
C GLN A 6 19.20 1.60 -31.71
N GLU A 7 18.35 0.59 -31.82
CA GLU A 7 16.89 0.72 -31.65
C GLU A 7 16.52 1.18 -30.24
N LYS A 8 17.12 0.59 -29.19
CA LYS A 8 16.88 1.02 -27.80
C LYS A 8 17.33 2.48 -27.56
N LYS A 9 18.45 2.91 -28.14
CA LYS A 9 18.93 4.31 -28.02
C LYS A 9 18.02 5.30 -28.76
N ASN A 10 17.50 4.93 -29.94
CA ASN A 10 16.57 5.76 -30.70
C ASN A 10 15.22 5.93 -29.99
N ASN A 11 14.74 4.90 -29.29
CA ASN A 11 13.50 4.98 -28.52
C ASN A 11 13.61 5.90 -27.29
N VAL A 12 14.75 5.89 -26.58
CA VAL A 12 15.00 6.80 -25.44
C VAL A 12 14.97 8.26 -25.90
N ASN A 13 15.69 8.61 -26.96
CA ASN A 13 15.73 9.98 -27.47
C ASN A 13 14.35 10.45 -27.96
N ARG A 14 13.61 9.59 -28.68
CA ARG A 14 12.25 9.88 -29.16
C ARG A 14 11.32 10.30 -28.01
N ILE A 15 11.38 9.60 -26.88
CA ILE A 15 10.52 9.90 -25.72
C ILE A 15 10.94 11.20 -25.06
N ILE A 16 12.24 11.45 -24.92
CA ILE A 16 12.77 12.71 -24.39
C ILE A 16 12.30 13.88 -25.26
N ASP A 17 12.40 13.76 -26.57
CA ASP A 17 11.92 14.79 -27.51
C ASP A 17 10.40 14.98 -27.39
N SER A 18 9.64 13.88 -27.25
CA SER A 18 8.18 13.94 -27.02
C SER A 18 7.83 14.70 -25.73
N PHE A 19 8.61 14.53 -24.67
CA PHE A 19 8.44 15.29 -23.43
C PHE A 19 8.82 16.77 -23.59
N ILE A 20 9.86 17.08 -24.37
CA ILE A 20 10.26 18.46 -24.67
C ILE A 20 9.14 19.17 -25.45
N GLU A 21 8.61 18.52 -26.50
CA GLU A 21 7.52 19.05 -27.32
C GLU A 21 6.24 19.26 -26.50
N ALA A 22 5.96 18.36 -25.56
CA ALA A 22 4.78 18.43 -24.73
C ALA A 22 4.91 19.32 -23.48
N LYS A 23 6.02 20.07 -23.36
CA LYS A 23 6.34 20.89 -22.17
C LYS A 23 5.18 21.77 -21.68
N ILE A 24 4.54 22.51 -22.59
CA ILE A 24 3.43 23.41 -22.22
C ILE A 24 2.30 22.64 -21.53
N LYS A 25 1.98 21.45 -22.05
CA LYS A 25 0.92 20.60 -21.49
C LYS A 25 1.35 19.94 -20.18
N VAL A 26 2.61 19.53 -20.07
CA VAL A 26 3.21 19.04 -18.81
C VAL A 26 3.13 20.11 -17.72
N ASP A 27 3.54 21.34 -18.03
CA ASP A 27 3.51 22.46 -17.09
C ASP A 27 2.07 22.77 -16.64
N ALA A 28 1.12 22.81 -17.58
CA ALA A 28 -0.30 23.02 -17.25
C ALA A 28 -0.89 21.93 -16.34
N PHE A 29 -0.51 20.67 -16.55
CA PHE A 29 -0.87 19.60 -15.62
C PHE A 29 -0.25 19.86 -14.25
N CYS A 30 1.06 20.09 -14.15
CA CYS A 30 1.71 20.36 -12.87
C CYS A 30 1.07 21.52 -12.11
N ASP A 31 0.72 22.62 -12.77
CA ASP A 31 0.05 23.75 -12.13
C ASP A 31 -1.32 23.37 -11.58
N THR A 32 -2.13 22.66 -12.38
CA THR A 32 -3.45 22.18 -11.94
C THR A 32 -3.33 21.26 -10.73
N LEU A 33 -2.38 20.32 -10.76
CA LEU A 33 -2.14 19.38 -9.68
C LEU A 33 -1.63 20.08 -8.41
N ASN A 34 -0.78 21.10 -8.54
CA ASN A 34 -0.31 21.91 -7.43
C ASN A 34 -1.47 22.68 -6.77
N VAL A 35 -2.40 23.23 -7.55
CA VAL A 35 -3.61 23.86 -7.03
C VAL A 35 -4.44 22.84 -6.25
N LEU A 36 -4.70 21.66 -6.82
CA LEU A 36 -5.46 20.61 -6.14
C LEU A 36 -4.78 20.10 -4.86
N GLN A 37 -3.46 19.97 -4.84
CA GLN A 37 -2.71 19.62 -3.64
C GLN A 37 -2.85 20.69 -2.54
N ASN A 38 -2.86 21.98 -2.92
CA ASN A 38 -3.11 23.06 -1.98
C ASN A 38 -4.55 23.04 -1.46
N GLU A 39 -5.54 22.81 -2.33
CA GLU A 39 -6.95 22.62 -1.93
C GLU A 39 -7.07 21.45 -0.93
N LEU A 40 -6.42 20.32 -1.20
CA LEU A 40 -6.43 19.14 -0.33
C LEU A 40 -5.86 19.47 1.05
N ARG A 41 -4.76 20.24 1.09
CA ARG A 41 -4.15 20.69 2.35
C ARG A 41 -5.10 21.57 3.16
N MET A 42 -5.85 22.44 2.48
CA MET A 42 -6.76 23.42 3.10
C MET A 42 -8.13 22.85 3.48
N ALA A 43 -8.54 21.70 2.94
CA ALA A 43 -9.82 21.07 3.26
C ALA A 43 -9.94 20.78 4.77
N ASN A 44 -11.00 21.22 5.42
CA ASN A 44 -11.22 21.02 6.86
C ASN A 44 -12.44 20.16 7.16
N THR A 45 -13.29 19.92 6.15
CA THR A 45 -14.45 19.05 6.27
C THR A 45 -14.32 17.81 5.40
N LYS A 46 -15.11 16.78 5.72
CA LYS A 46 -15.19 15.56 4.89
C LYS A 46 -15.65 15.89 3.48
N GLU A 47 -16.64 16.77 3.32
CA GLU A 47 -17.18 17.17 2.02
C GLU A 47 -16.13 17.90 1.17
N GLU A 48 -15.40 18.86 1.75
CA GLU A 48 -14.31 19.54 1.07
C GLU A 48 -13.22 18.55 0.63
N PHE A 49 -12.85 17.62 1.52
CA PHE A 49 -11.88 16.58 1.22
C PHE A 49 -12.35 15.67 0.07
N ASP A 50 -13.57 15.13 0.15
CA ASP A 50 -14.13 14.23 -0.86
C ASP A 50 -14.23 14.94 -2.23
N ASN A 51 -14.62 16.21 -2.25
CA ASN A 51 -14.69 17.03 -3.45
C ASN A 51 -13.30 17.22 -4.09
N VAL A 52 -12.27 17.54 -3.31
CA VAL A 52 -10.91 17.70 -3.83
C VAL A 52 -10.35 16.37 -4.32
N VAL A 53 -10.54 15.27 -3.58
CA VAL A 53 -10.12 13.93 -4.01
C VAL A 53 -10.78 13.54 -5.34
N HIS A 54 -12.07 13.84 -5.52
CA HIS A 54 -12.75 13.58 -6.79
C HIS A 54 -12.12 14.36 -7.96
N LYS A 55 -11.80 15.65 -7.76
CA LYS A 55 -11.09 16.47 -8.76
C LYS A 55 -9.71 15.87 -9.05
N MET A 56 -8.96 15.45 -8.02
CA MET A 56 -7.63 14.85 -8.18
C MET A 56 -7.67 13.55 -8.98
N ILE A 57 -8.65 12.66 -8.71
CA ILE A 57 -8.84 11.42 -9.47
C ILE A 57 -9.14 11.72 -10.95
N ASN A 58 -9.98 12.71 -11.22
CA ASN A 58 -10.32 13.10 -12.59
C ASN A 58 -9.09 13.67 -13.32
N GLU A 59 -8.28 14.47 -12.65
CA GLU A 59 -7.07 15.02 -13.24
C GLU A 59 -5.99 13.94 -13.44
N GLU A 60 -5.84 13.02 -12.48
CA GLU A 60 -4.96 11.87 -12.59
C GLU A 60 -5.28 11.00 -13.81
N LYS A 61 -6.57 10.75 -14.09
CA LYS A 61 -6.98 10.03 -15.31
C LYS A 61 -6.51 10.72 -16.59
N LYS A 62 -6.58 12.07 -16.64
CA LYS A 62 -6.10 12.85 -17.79
C LYS A 62 -4.58 12.76 -17.93
N VAL A 63 -3.86 12.89 -16.82
CA VAL A 63 -2.40 12.76 -16.77
C VAL A 63 -1.97 11.37 -17.21
N HIS A 64 -2.61 10.32 -16.68
CA HIS A 64 -2.32 8.93 -17.02
C HIS A 64 -2.53 8.67 -18.52
N HIS A 65 -3.67 9.09 -19.07
CA HIS A 65 -3.95 8.96 -20.50
C HIS A 65 -2.91 9.72 -21.35
N PHE A 66 -2.56 10.94 -20.95
CA PHE A 66 -1.54 11.73 -21.63
C PHE A 66 -0.16 11.07 -21.61
N LEU A 67 0.26 10.55 -20.46
CA LEU A 67 1.54 9.84 -20.32
C LEU A 67 1.55 8.56 -21.16
N LEU A 68 0.45 7.78 -21.18
CA LEU A 68 0.32 6.59 -22.02
C LEU A 68 0.51 6.89 -23.51
N GLU A 69 -0.09 7.98 -24.01
CA GLU A 69 0.09 8.39 -25.40
C GLU A 69 1.53 8.85 -25.69
N LEU A 70 2.15 9.61 -24.78
CA LEU A 70 3.56 10.02 -24.92
C LEU A 70 4.53 8.84 -24.92
N THR A 71 4.26 7.82 -24.11
CA THR A 71 5.13 6.64 -23.98
C THR A 71 4.68 5.49 -24.88
N LYS A 72 3.75 5.71 -25.81
CA LYS A 72 3.21 4.65 -26.67
C LYS A 72 4.31 3.90 -27.42
N GLY A 73 4.21 2.57 -27.41
CA GLY A 73 5.20 1.68 -28.03
C GLY A 73 6.52 1.57 -27.25
N THR A 74 6.55 2.00 -26.00
CA THR A 74 7.72 1.91 -25.11
C THR A 74 7.49 0.83 -24.05
N ASP A 75 8.48 -0.04 -23.86
CA ASP A 75 8.50 -0.99 -22.76
C ASP A 75 8.97 -0.35 -21.44
N GLU A 76 8.70 -1.02 -20.32
CA GLU A 76 9.01 -0.53 -18.97
C GLU A 76 10.52 -0.35 -18.73
N GLU A 77 11.38 -1.19 -19.32
CA GLU A 77 12.85 -1.07 -19.21
C GLU A 77 13.34 0.23 -19.84
N THR A 78 12.81 0.56 -21.02
CA THR A 78 13.14 1.79 -21.75
C THR A 78 12.61 3.02 -21.00
N LEU A 79 11.38 2.98 -20.48
CA LEU A 79 10.82 4.08 -19.68
C LEU A 79 11.62 4.31 -18.38
N SER A 80 12.06 3.23 -17.73
CA SER A 80 12.92 3.31 -16.54
C SER A 80 14.25 4.01 -16.85
N LYS A 81 14.89 3.69 -17.98
CA LYS A 81 16.11 4.39 -18.43
C LYS A 81 15.88 5.87 -18.72
N VAL A 82 14.74 6.21 -19.35
CA VAL A 82 14.35 7.61 -19.58
C VAL A 82 14.21 8.34 -18.25
N LYS A 83 13.48 7.76 -17.27
CA LYS A 83 13.32 8.33 -15.92
C LYS A 83 14.67 8.61 -15.27
N THR A 84 15.57 7.63 -15.27
CA THR A 84 16.91 7.79 -14.69
C THR A 84 17.72 8.87 -15.40
N TYR A 85 17.65 8.96 -16.74
CA TYR A 85 18.38 9.95 -17.51
C TYR A 85 17.88 11.39 -17.25
N ILE A 86 16.57 11.58 -17.10
CA ILE A 86 15.98 12.92 -16.94
C ILE A 86 15.86 13.37 -15.47
N ALA A 87 16.07 12.47 -14.49
CA ALA A 87 15.84 12.73 -13.07
C ALA A 87 16.55 13.99 -12.54
N ASP A 88 17.81 14.19 -12.95
CA ASP A 88 18.66 15.29 -12.48
C ASP A 88 18.66 16.49 -13.43
N LEU A 89 17.89 16.45 -14.52
CA LEU A 89 17.86 17.51 -15.52
C LEU A 89 16.80 18.57 -15.14
N PRO A 90 17.18 19.84 -14.93
CA PRO A 90 16.24 20.89 -14.48
C PRO A 90 15.04 21.08 -15.40
N ASN A 91 15.26 20.88 -16.71
CA ASN A 91 14.23 21.05 -17.75
C ASN A 91 13.13 19.98 -17.70
N PHE A 92 13.35 18.88 -16.97
CA PHE A 92 12.42 17.76 -16.87
C PHE A 92 11.82 17.59 -15.48
N LYS A 93 12.02 18.56 -14.58
CA LYS A 93 11.48 18.52 -13.21
C LYS A 93 9.97 18.26 -13.20
N ASN A 94 9.21 18.96 -14.04
CA ASN A 94 7.76 18.79 -14.11
C ASN A 94 7.35 17.44 -14.71
N VAL A 95 8.13 16.92 -15.67
CA VAL A 95 7.93 15.56 -16.19
C VAL A 95 8.12 14.53 -15.09
N MET A 96 9.18 14.66 -14.29
CA MET A 96 9.41 13.79 -13.13
C MET A 96 8.29 13.90 -12.11
N THR A 97 7.79 15.11 -11.83
CA THR A 97 6.63 15.31 -10.96
C THR A 97 5.41 14.54 -11.47
N LEU A 98 5.09 14.61 -12.77
CA LEU A 98 3.95 13.86 -13.34
C LEU A 98 4.15 12.34 -13.26
N LEU A 99 5.36 11.86 -13.55
CA LEU A 99 5.68 10.43 -13.51
C LEU A 99 5.62 9.83 -12.10
N SER A 100 5.80 10.66 -11.07
CA SER A 100 5.70 10.28 -9.65
C SER A 100 4.39 10.76 -8.99
N TYR A 101 3.48 11.37 -9.75
CA TYR A 101 2.34 12.09 -9.18
C TYR A 101 1.38 11.17 -8.43
N THR A 102 1.06 9.99 -8.97
CA THR A 102 0.17 9.02 -8.33
C THR A 102 0.67 8.67 -6.93
N GLU A 103 1.95 8.34 -6.78
CA GLU A 103 2.52 7.96 -5.49
C GLU A 103 2.46 9.11 -4.46
N ILE A 104 2.87 10.32 -4.87
CA ILE A 104 2.85 11.51 -4.02
C ILE A 104 1.41 11.84 -3.60
N THR A 105 0.48 11.77 -4.55
CA THR A 105 -0.93 12.10 -4.33
C THR A 105 -1.62 11.12 -3.41
N THR A 106 -1.43 9.82 -3.63
CA THR A 106 -1.97 8.79 -2.73
C THR A 106 -1.49 9.01 -1.30
N LYS A 107 -0.19 9.28 -1.10
CA LYS A 107 0.36 9.59 0.24
C LYS A 107 -0.30 10.82 0.87
N ASN A 108 -0.45 11.90 0.12
CA ASN A 108 -1.06 13.14 0.62
C ASN A 108 -2.54 12.97 0.96
N ILE A 109 -3.31 12.27 0.12
CA ILE A 109 -4.73 11.96 0.35
C ILE A 109 -4.89 11.13 1.63
N ILE A 110 -4.08 10.09 1.79
CA ILE A 110 -4.09 9.24 3.00
C ILE A 110 -3.78 10.09 4.24
N ALA A 111 -2.69 10.86 4.22
CA ALA A 111 -2.30 11.70 5.36
C ALA A 111 -3.38 12.72 5.75
N LYS A 112 -4.04 13.33 4.77
CA LYS A 112 -5.11 14.29 5.03
C LYS A 112 -6.37 13.61 5.59
N LYS A 113 -6.75 12.44 5.04
CA LYS A 113 -7.87 11.64 5.55
C LYS A 113 -7.65 11.21 7.00
N GLU A 114 -6.44 10.75 7.31
CA GLU A 114 -6.06 10.38 8.68
C GLU A 114 -6.23 11.57 9.63
N LEU A 115 -5.72 12.75 9.24
CA LEU A 115 -5.82 13.96 10.04
C LEU A 115 -7.28 14.34 10.33
N LEU A 116 -8.13 14.37 9.30
CA LEU A 116 -9.55 14.70 9.45
C LEU A 116 -10.27 13.68 10.33
N SER A 117 -10.00 12.39 10.12
CA SER A 117 -10.60 11.32 10.94
C SER A 117 -10.18 11.44 12.41
N LEU A 118 -8.91 11.77 12.66
CA LEU A 118 -8.38 11.97 14.01
C LEU A 118 -9.00 13.19 14.68
N GLN A 119 -9.12 14.31 13.97
CA GLN A 119 -9.79 15.51 14.49
C GLN A 119 -11.25 15.23 14.87
N GLU A 120 -11.97 14.48 14.03
CA GLU A 120 -13.34 14.04 14.31
C GLU A 120 -13.39 13.18 15.58
N ALA A 121 -12.50 12.19 15.71
CA ALA A 121 -12.45 11.29 16.86
C ALA A 121 -12.10 11.99 18.18
N LEU A 122 -11.30 13.06 18.12
CA LEU A 122 -10.90 13.84 19.30
C LEU A 122 -12.00 14.82 19.77
N SER A 123 -12.93 15.20 18.89
CA SER A 123 -13.86 16.31 19.13
C SER A 123 -14.77 16.15 20.36
N ASN A 124 -15.11 14.91 20.72
CA ASN A 124 -16.02 14.59 21.84
C ASN A 124 -15.29 14.01 23.06
N LEU A 125 -13.96 14.02 23.07
CA LEU A 125 -13.14 13.44 24.13
C LEU A 125 -12.60 14.53 25.07
N THR A 126 -12.49 14.19 26.36
CA THR A 126 -11.76 15.00 27.35
C THR A 126 -10.26 15.01 27.04
N GLU A 127 -9.51 15.96 27.58
CA GLU A 127 -8.05 16.07 27.35
C GLU A 127 -7.28 14.79 27.72
N ALA A 128 -7.69 14.10 28.80
CA ALA A 128 -7.11 12.83 29.21
C ALA A 128 -7.38 11.71 28.18
N GLN A 129 -8.62 11.61 27.71
CA GLN A 129 -9.04 10.64 26.68
C GLN A 129 -8.40 10.93 25.33
N GLN A 130 -8.27 12.20 24.96
CA GLN A 130 -7.54 12.63 23.75
C GLN A 130 -6.08 12.19 23.81
N THR A 131 -5.43 12.35 24.97
CA THR A 131 -4.04 11.91 25.18
C THR A 131 -3.91 10.39 24.99
N GLU A 132 -4.82 9.61 25.58
CA GLU A 132 -4.84 8.15 25.45
C GLU A 132 -5.00 7.72 23.98
N LEU A 133 -5.95 8.31 23.26
CA LEU A 133 -6.17 8.06 21.83
C LEU A 133 -4.95 8.40 20.98
N LEU A 134 -4.34 9.57 21.21
CA LEU A 134 -3.16 10.02 20.48
C LEU A 134 -1.96 9.09 20.73
N VAL A 135 -1.78 8.63 21.97
CA VAL A 135 -0.74 7.66 22.32
C VAL A 135 -0.97 6.35 21.58
N PHE A 136 -2.20 5.82 21.57
CA PHE A 136 -2.54 4.60 20.84
C PHE A 136 -2.20 4.73 19.35
N ILE A 137 -2.68 5.79 18.68
CA ILE A 137 -2.45 6.00 17.24
C ILE A 137 -0.96 6.18 16.94
N LYS A 138 -0.22 6.91 17.79
CA LYS A 138 1.23 7.06 17.66
C LYS A 138 1.93 5.70 17.74
N LYS A 139 1.59 4.88 18.75
CA LYS A 139 2.16 3.54 18.92
C LYS A 139 1.81 2.61 17.77
N LEU A 140 0.57 2.67 17.29
CA LEU A 140 0.18 1.91 16.11
C LEU A 140 1.00 2.28 14.88
N LYS A 141 1.25 3.57 14.65
CA LYS A 141 2.11 4.04 13.54
C LYS A 141 3.57 3.58 13.69
N GLU A 142 4.10 3.56 14.91
CA GLU A 142 5.44 3.03 15.21
C GLU A 142 5.58 1.53 14.89
N LEU A 143 4.48 0.77 14.89
CA LEU A 143 4.46 -0.66 14.55
C LEU A 143 4.47 -0.93 13.03
N LYS A 144 4.28 0.09 12.17
CA LYS A 144 4.20 -0.10 10.72
C LYS A 144 5.41 -0.85 10.11
N PRO A 145 6.67 -0.54 10.45
CA PRO A 145 7.81 -1.28 9.88
C PRO A 145 7.83 -2.74 10.31
N VAL A 146 7.36 -3.04 11.53
CA VAL A 146 7.26 -4.41 12.03
C VAL A 146 6.15 -5.16 11.29
N ALA A 147 5.00 -4.52 11.06
CA ALA A 147 3.92 -5.07 10.25
C ALA A 147 4.39 -5.46 8.84
N GLU A 148 5.17 -4.60 8.18
CA GLU A 148 5.75 -4.89 6.86
C GLU A 148 6.68 -6.12 6.89
N LEU A 149 7.45 -6.32 7.96
CA LEU A 149 8.27 -7.53 8.13
C LEU A 149 7.43 -8.79 8.36
N LEU A 150 6.30 -8.68 9.07
CA LEU A 150 5.39 -9.81 9.32
C LEU A 150 4.69 -10.26 8.04
N VAL A 151 4.39 -9.33 7.12
CA VAL A 151 3.85 -9.68 5.79
C VAL A 151 4.83 -10.59 5.03
N ASN A 152 6.14 -10.32 5.09
CA ASN A 152 7.13 -11.19 4.45
C ASN A 152 7.19 -12.58 5.10
N GLN A 153 7.04 -12.67 6.43
CA GLN A 153 6.98 -13.98 7.11
C GLN A 153 5.73 -14.78 6.72
N LYS A 154 4.59 -14.09 6.53
CA LYS A 154 3.36 -14.71 6.06
C LYS A 154 3.55 -15.35 4.67
N GLU A 155 4.17 -14.64 3.72
CA GLU A 155 4.45 -15.21 2.38
C GLU A 155 5.38 -16.42 2.46
N TYR A 156 6.41 -16.39 3.32
CA TYR A 156 7.27 -17.57 3.56
C TYR A 156 6.50 -18.79 4.06
N PHE A 157 5.56 -18.62 5.00
CA PHE A 157 4.73 -19.72 5.48
C PHE A 157 3.77 -20.24 4.41
N LYS A 158 3.22 -19.35 3.60
CA LYS A 158 2.36 -19.71 2.48
C LYS A 158 3.09 -20.59 1.46
N GLU A 159 4.32 -20.24 1.09
CA GLU A 159 5.16 -21.06 0.21
C GLU A 159 5.40 -22.45 0.82
N ARG A 160 5.77 -22.52 2.11
CA ARG A 160 5.96 -23.80 2.80
C ARG A 160 4.71 -24.67 2.86
N LEU A 161 3.54 -24.06 3.04
CA LEU A 161 2.26 -24.79 3.03
C LEU A 161 1.93 -25.34 1.63
N GLN A 162 2.27 -24.60 0.57
CA GLN A 162 2.10 -25.05 -0.81
C GLN A 162 3.07 -26.19 -1.19
N GLU A 163 4.26 -26.20 -0.61
CA GLU A 163 5.29 -27.22 -0.84
C GLU A 163 5.15 -28.45 0.09
N ALA A 164 4.24 -28.41 1.06
CA ALA A 164 4.07 -29.49 2.02
C ALA A 164 3.51 -30.75 1.35
N CYS A 165 4.24 -31.86 1.43
CA CYS A 165 3.86 -33.14 0.81
C CYS A 165 3.17 -34.13 1.77
N SER A 166 2.91 -33.76 3.03
CA SER A 166 2.25 -34.64 4.00
C SER A 166 1.47 -33.85 5.05
N LEU A 167 0.45 -34.48 5.64
CA LEU A 167 -0.32 -33.89 6.74
C LEU A 167 0.58 -33.59 7.96
N ASP A 168 1.51 -34.50 8.30
CA ASP A 168 2.50 -34.25 9.37
C ASP A 168 3.39 -33.03 9.11
N ALA A 169 3.69 -32.73 7.84
CA ALA A 169 4.45 -31.54 7.48
C ALA A 169 3.61 -30.27 7.65
N ILE A 170 2.34 -30.32 7.27
CA ILE A 170 1.39 -29.21 7.49
C ILE A 170 1.20 -28.95 8.99
N ASP A 171 1.01 -29.99 9.79
CA ASP A 171 0.79 -29.86 11.24
C ASP A 171 2.00 -29.21 11.92
N LYS A 172 3.22 -29.61 11.53
CA LYS A 172 4.45 -28.94 12.01
C LYS A 172 4.52 -27.46 11.61
N ILE A 173 4.10 -27.12 10.39
CA ILE A 173 4.07 -25.73 9.93
C ILE A 173 3.02 -24.94 10.74
N GLU A 174 1.84 -25.50 10.98
CA GLU A 174 0.79 -24.89 11.80
C GLU A 174 1.27 -24.66 13.24
N ASP A 175 1.92 -25.65 13.86
CA ASP A 175 2.51 -25.50 15.20
C ASP A 175 3.55 -24.37 15.25
N GLU A 176 4.40 -24.24 14.23
CA GLU A 176 5.35 -23.13 14.11
C GLU A 176 4.64 -21.77 13.98
N ILE A 177 3.58 -21.70 13.17
CA ILE A 177 2.76 -20.49 12.99
C ILE A 177 2.10 -20.11 14.33
N GLN A 178 1.48 -21.06 15.03
CA GLN A 178 0.82 -20.83 16.32
C GLN A 178 1.81 -20.33 17.38
N ASN A 179 2.98 -20.97 17.49
CA ASN A 179 4.03 -20.56 18.42
C ASN A 179 4.51 -19.13 18.14
N LYS A 180 4.73 -18.78 16.87
CA LYS A 180 5.09 -17.41 16.48
C LYS A 180 3.97 -16.43 16.76
N ASN A 181 2.72 -16.78 16.43
CA ASN A 181 1.56 -15.94 16.67
C ASN A 181 1.43 -15.61 18.16
N HIS A 182 1.62 -16.59 19.04
CA HIS A 182 1.60 -16.37 20.49
C HIS A 182 2.66 -15.37 20.95
N LEU A 183 3.89 -15.49 20.45
CA LEU A 183 4.98 -14.55 20.76
C LEU A 183 4.69 -13.12 20.24
N ILE A 184 4.16 -13.03 19.03
CA ILE A 184 3.84 -11.76 18.36
C ILE A 184 2.68 -11.06 19.08
N THR A 185 1.58 -11.76 19.38
CA THR A 185 0.45 -11.23 20.13
C THR A 185 0.89 -10.74 21.51
N GLY A 186 1.68 -11.54 22.23
CA GLY A 186 2.20 -11.14 23.54
C GLY A 186 3.15 -9.93 23.47
N ALA A 187 3.84 -9.71 22.34
CA ALA A 187 4.63 -8.49 22.13
C ALA A 187 3.74 -7.29 21.78
N LEU A 188 2.72 -7.48 20.94
CA LEU A 188 1.76 -6.45 20.57
C LEU A 188 1.04 -5.89 21.79
N GLU A 189 0.54 -6.75 22.68
CA GLU A 189 -0.14 -6.36 23.92
C GLU A 189 0.72 -5.48 24.84
N ARG A 190 2.06 -5.64 24.80
CA ARG A 190 2.99 -4.82 25.59
C ARG A 190 3.35 -3.51 24.92
N LEU A 191 3.33 -3.47 23.59
CA LEU A 191 3.76 -2.33 22.79
C LEU A 191 2.61 -1.37 22.49
N LEU A 192 1.39 -1.88 22.40
CA LEU A 192 0.19 -1.13 22.08
C LEU A 192 -0.67 -0.96 23.34
N PRO A 193 -0.75 0.25 23.90
CA PRO A 193 -1.55 0.49 25.10
C PRO A 193 -3.03 0.54 24.74
N TYR A 194 -3.75 -0.56 24.95
CA TYR A 194 -5.19 -0.58 24.80
C TYR A 194 -5.84 0.31 25.87
N PRO A 195 -6.80 1.17 25.48
CA PRO A 195 -7.41 2.06 26.43
C PRO A 195 -8.29 1.29 27.42
N LYS A 196 -8.39 1.82 28.63
CA LYS A 196 -9.31 1.28 29.64
C LYS A 196 -10.69 1.92 29.57
N ASP A 197 -10.75 3.14 29.03
CA ASP A 197 -11.96 3.89 28.83
C ASP A 197 -12.71 3.37 27.59
N GLU A 198 -13.96 2.93 27.78
CA GLU A 198 -14.80 2.38 26.71
C GLU A 198 -15.03 3.38 25.58
N LEU A 199 -15.21 4.67 25.90
CA LEU A 199 -15.42 5.71 24.90
C LEU A 199 -14.18 5.91 24.03
N VAL A 200 -12.98 5.85 24.62
CA VAL A 200 -11.72 5.87 23.87
C VAL A 200 -11.58 4.62 23.00
N GLY A 201 -11.96 3.45 23.53
CA GLY A 201 -12.01 2.20 22.77
C GLY A 201 -12.91 2.28 21.54
N GLU A 202 -14.11 2.84 21.69
CA GLU A 202 -15.03 3.09 20.57
C GLU A 202 -14.43 4.02 19.51
N GLN A 203 -13.80 5.12 19.93
CA GLN A 203 -13.15 6.04 18.99
C GLN A 203 -11.98 5.39 18.24
N ILE A 204 -11.21 4.51 18.89
CA ILE A 204 -10.19 3.71 18.23
C ILE A 204 -10.82 2.83 17.14
N ILE A 205 -11.87 2.07 17.48
CA ILE A 205 -12.54 1.17 16.53
C ILE A 205 -13.03 1.96 15.31
N GLU A 206 -13.68 3.11 15.53
CA GLU A 206 -14.16 3.95 14.44
C GLU A 206 -13.01 4.52 13.59
N LEU A 207 -11.90 4.92 14.21
CA LEU A 207 -10.70 5.34 13.47
C LEU A 207 -10.13 4.23 12.61
N LEU A 208 -10.03 3.00 13.14
CA LEU A 208 -9.54 1.83 12.40
C LEU A 208 -10.44 1.50 11.21
N LYS A 209 -11.76 1.52 11.39
CA LYS A 209 -12.74 1.32 10.31
C LYS A 209 -12.62 2.37 9.20
N LYS A 210 -12.50 3.65 9.58
CA LYS A 210 -12.36 4.76 8.62
C LYS A 210 -11.00 4.73 7.91
N ASN A 211 -9.96 4.20 8.57
CA ASN A 211 -8.57 4.19 8.10
C ASN A 211 -8.04 2.76 7.98
N ARG A 212 -8.42 2.07 6.89
CA ARG A 212 -8.06 0.67 6.61
C ARG A 212 -6.57 0.34 6.75
N HIS A 213 -5.67 1.29 6.48
CA HIS A 213 -4.24 1.06 6.64
C HIS A 213 -3.83 0.89 8.12
N PHE A 214 -4.51 1.55 9.07
CA PHE A 214 -4.29 1.31 10.50
C PHE A 214 -4.78 -0.07 10.90
N LEU A 215 -5.94 -0.47 10.39
CA LEU A 215 -6.46 -1.82 10.60
C LEU A 215 -5.50 -2.88 10.04
N ALA A 216 -4.97 -2.68 8.84
CA ALA A 216 -4.00 -3.58 8.22
C ALA A 216 -2.71 -3.72 9.05
N ILE A 217 -2.26 -2.66 9.74
CA ILE A 217 -1.14 -2.76 10.69
C ILE A 217 -1.51 -3.74 11.80
N LEU A 218 -2.67 -3.61 12.44
CA LEU A 218 -3.10 -4.53 13.52
C LEU A 218 -3.27 -5.96 13.02
N GLU A 219 -3.94 -6.16 11.89
CA GLU A 219 -4.20 -7.47 11.31
C GLU A 219 -2.90 -8.24 11.01
N SER A 220 -1.82 -7.54 10.62
CA SER A 220 -0.52 -8.15 10.35
C SER A 220 0.10 -8.89 11.55
N PHE A 221 -0.33 -8.58 12.77
CA PHE A 221 0.15 -9.24 13.99
C PHE A 221 -0.62 -10.52 14.31
N ASN A 222 -1.72 -10.82 13.61
CA ASN A 222 -2.45 -12.08 13.73
C ASN A 222 -2.12 -13.03 12.59
N VAL A 223 -0.87 -13.52 12.59
CA VAL A 223 -0.29 -14.34 11.53
C VAL A 223 -1.07 -15.64 11.32
N HIS A 224 -1.61 -16.23 12.40
CA HIS A 224 -2.38 -17.46 12.30
C HIS A 224 -3.71 -17.25 11.55
N GLU A 225 -4.47 -16.23 11.91
CA GLU A 225 -5.73 -15.91 11.21
C GLU A 225 -5.49 -15.63 9.73
N LEU A 226 -4.41 -14.91 9.41
CA LEU A 226 -4.03 -14.58 8.04
C LEU A 226 -3.58 -15.78 7.19
N LEU A 227 -3.32 -16.94 7.79
CA LEU A 227 -2.86 -18.16 7.11
C LEU A 227 -3.88 -19.31 7.23
N MET A 228 -5.02 -19.09 7.88
CA MET A 228 -5.99 -20.14 8.15
C MET A 228 -6.53 -20.76 6.85
N GLU A 229 -6.83 -19.93 5.85
CA GLU A 229 -7.29 -20.40 4.54
C GLU A 229 -6.19 -21.21 3.83
N GLU A 230 -4.94 -20.75 3.86
CA GLU A 230 -3.79 -21.46 3.29
C GLU A 230 -3.57 -22.83 3.95
N ILE A 231 -3.69 -22.92 5.28
CA ILE A 231 -3.57 -24.19 6.03
C ILE A 231 -4.69 -25.15 5.59
N LEU A 232 -5.94 -24.68 5.54
CA LEU A 232 -7.08 -25.49 5.12
C LEU A 232 -6.94 -25.97 3.68
N ASN A 233 -6.49 -25.09 2.78
CA ASN A 233 -6.27 -25.42 1.38
C ASN A 233 -5.17 -26.47 1.21
N ALA A 234 -4.04 -26.32 1.90
CA ALA A 234 -2.96 -27.31 1.85
C ALA A 234 -3.44 -28.70 2.31
N ARG A 235 -4.23 -28.77 3.39
CA ARG A 235 -4.85 -30.03 3.85
C ARG A 235 -5.78 -30.62 2.81
N ALA A 236 -6.66 -29.80 2.24
CA ALA A 236 -7.62 -30.25 1.23
C ALA A 236 -6.92 -30.84 0.00
N THR A 237 -5.87 -30.17 -0.52
CA THR A 237 -5.10 -30.65 -1.67
C THR A 237 -4.47 -32.02 -1.42
N LEU A 238 -3.86 -32.26 -0.26
CA LEU A 238 -3.25 -33.55 0.06
C LEU A 238 -4.29 -34.68 0.21
N ILE A 239 -5.46 -34.37 0.78
CA ILE A 239 -6.57 -35.34 0.88
C ILE A 239 -7.04 -35.74 -0.51
N THR A 240 -7.27 -34.77 -1.40
CA THR A 240 -7.67 -35.04 -2.79
C THR A 240 -6.63 -35.85 -3.56
N MET A 241 -5.34 -35.53 -3.41
CA MET A 241 -4.25 -36.28 -4.06
C MET A 241 -4.16 -37.74 -3.58
N ASN A 242 -4.41 -37.99 -2.29
CA ASN A 242 -4.46 -39.36 -1.75
C ASN A 242 -5.67 -40.13 -2.27
N ASP A 243 -6.85 -39.52 -2.37
CA ASP A 243 -8.06 -40.15 -2.90
C ASP A 243 -7.96 -40.49 -4.41
N GLU A 244 -7.32 -39.61 -5.20
CA GLU A 244 -7.05 -39.88 -6.62
C GLU A 244 -6.06 -41.03 -6.81
N SER A 245 -5.04 -41.14 -5.95
CA SER A 245 -4.08 -42.25 -5.97
C SER A 245 -4.72 -43.61 -5.63
N LEU A 246 -5.78 -43.62 -4.82
CA LEU A 246 -6.54 -44.82 -4.44
C LEU A 246 -7.56 -45.24 -5.52
N SER A 247 -8.04 -44.32 -6.35
CA SER A 247 -9.05 -44.60 -7.39
C SER A 247 -8.47 -45.10 -8.72
N LEU A 248 -7.18 -44.90 -8.98
CA LEU A 248 -6.48 -45.40 -10.18
C LEU A 248 -5.88 -46.82 -10.00
N GLY A 249 -6.03 -47.43 -8.83
CA GLY A 249 -5.50 -48.76 -8.48
C GLY A 249 -6.53 -49.88 -8.35
N GLY A 250 -7.78 -49.67 -8.79
CA GLY A 250 -8.89 -50.63 -8.73
C GLY A 250 -9.18 -51.35 -10.03
#